data_AF-H2YUS1-F1
#
_entry.id   AF-H2YUS1-F1
#
_cell.length_a   1.000
_cell.length_b   1.000
_cell.length_c   1.000
_cell.angle_alpha   90.00
_cell.angle_beta   90.00
_cell.angle_gamma   90.00
#
_symmetry.space_group_name_H-M   'P 1'
#
loop_
_entity.id
_entity.type
_entity.pdbx_description
1 polymer ?
#
loop_
_entity_poly.entity_id
_entity_poly.type
_entity_poly.pdbx_seq_one_letter_code
_entity_poly.pdbx_strand_id
1 'polypeptide(L)'
;MVREFRDERRSIEQRAKVETLASEGEIQKLQRMLQIKDREMNKVKILAKNIVEQRTSVEIFFLDSLEKVRTEIALNRSQYVQAAQSAYQRKMLAAHSGQADFPKIRTFKKNDHSTNSVFADLSEAENWSSLGDQVDIRDLTWEQKEKVLRLLFARMNGLKTKTNVQRTQQSAPPLSIADKPNRLKPIEHAPNPTPTADVTNRADTTFITQQEQPSSVALPAISVKQLTT
;
A
#
# COMPACT_ATOMS: atom_id res chain seq x y z
N MET A 1 12.94 26.48 74.45
CA MET A 1 13.55 27.11 73.26
C MET A 1 14.68 26.30 72.61
N VAL A 2 15.89 26.15 73.18
CA VAL A 2 17.01 25.45 72.48
C VAL A 2 16.77 23.94 72.25
N ARG A 3 16.06 23.27 73.18
CA ARG A 3 15.74 21.83 73.07
C ARG A 3 14.66 21.56 72.01
N GLU A 4 13.60 22.37 72.01
CA GLU A 4 12.52 22.30 71.02
C GLU A 4 13.04 22.54 69.60
N PHE A 5 13.93 23.51 69.40
CA PHE A 5 14.55 23.74 68.09
C PHE A 5 15.41 22.57 67.62
N ARG A 6 16.09 21.85 68.53
CA ARG A 6 16.85 20.64 68.20
C ARG A 6 15.92 19.48 67.84
N ASP A 7 14.81 19.33 68.53
CA ASP A 7 13.82 18.29 68.27
C ASP A 7 13.07 18.55 66.95
N GLU A 8 12.73 19.81 66.67
CA GLU A 8 12.16 20.26 65.40
C GLU A 8 13.12 20.03 64.23
N ARG A 9 14.41 20.40 64.37
CA ARG A 9 15.44 20.11 63.36
C ARG A 9 15.56 18.61 63.06
N ARG A 10 15.60 17.76 64.08
CA ARG A 10 15.63 16.29 63.87
C ARG A 10 14.36 15.79 63.18
N SER A 11 13.20 16.32 63.54
CA SER A 11 11.93 15.95 62.90
C SER A 11 11.91 16.30 61.41
N ILE A 12 12.41 17.49 61.05
CA ILE A 12 12.55 17.94 59.67
C ILE A 12 13.55 17.05 58.92
N GLU A 13 14.72 16.79 59.49
CA GLU A 13 15.73 15.92 58.89
C GLU A 13 15.22 14.49 58.69
N GLN A 14 14.45 13.95 59.63
CA GLN A 14 13.86 12.61 59.51
C GLN A 14 12.77 12.57 58.43
N ARG A 15 11.90 13.59 58.35
CA ARG A 15 10.90 13.70 57.30
C ARG A 15 11.54 13.79 55.92
N ALA A 16 12.56 14.64 55.75
CA ALA A 16 13.31 14.77 54.51
C ALA A 16 13.97 13.45 54.08
N LYS A 17 14.53 12.69 55.04
CA LYS A 17 15.10 11.36 54.78
C LYS A 17 14.04 10.36 54.31
N VAL A 18 12.89 10.30 54.97
CA VAL A 18 11.80 9.39 54.59
C VAL A 18 11.26 9.74 53.20
N GLU A 19 11.08 11.03 52.91
CA GLU A 19 10.64 11.50 51.60
C GLU A 19 11.65 11.17 50.49
N THR A 20 12.95 11.35 50.76
CA THR A 20 14.02 11.00 49.81
C THR A 20 14.01 9.51 49.50
N LEU A 21 13.89 8.65 50.52
CA LEU A 21 13.82 7.20 50.34
C LEU A 21 12.57 6.77 49.57
N ALA A 22 11.43 7.41 49.82
CA ALA A 22 10.20 7.16 49.08
C ALA A 22 10.34 7.55 47.60
N SER A 23 10.93 8.73 47.33
CA SER A 23 11.23 9.22 45.98
C SER A 23 12.20 8.29 45.24
N GLU A 24 13.26 7.83 45.90
CA GLU A 24 14.19 6.83 45.34
C GLU A 24 13.47 5.53 44.94
N GLY A 25 12.55 5.06 45.78
CA GLY A 25 11.73 3.88 45.47
C GLY A 25 10.84 4.07 44.23
N GLU A 26 10.25 5.25 44.08
CA GLU A 26 9.42 5.59 42.91
C GLU A 26 10.27 5.71 41.64
N ILE A 27 11.43 6.37 41.70
CA ILE A 27 12.38 6.47 40.59
C ILE A 27 12.78 5.08 40.10
N GLN A 28 13.13 4.16 41.02
CA GLN A 28 13.48 2.78 40.65
C GLN A 28 12.31 2.03 40.00
N LYS A 29 11.08 2.25 40.46
CA LYS A 29 9.88 1.65 39.88
C LYS A 29 9.64 2.17 38.45
N LEU A 30 9.75 3.48 38.25
CA LEU A 30 9.61 4.11 36.94
C LEU A 30 10.71 3.65 35.98
N GLN A 31 11.96 3.57 36.42
CA GLN A 31 13.07 3.04 35.64
C GLN A 31 12.82 1.59 35.20
N ARG A 32 12.33 0.72 36.11
CA ARG A 32 11.95 -0.66 35.76
C ARG A 32 10.81 -0.71 34.74
N MET A 33 9.79 0.12 34.91
CA MET A 33 8.67 0.19 33.97
C MET A 33 9.13 0.64 32.58
N LEU A 34 10.01 1.64 32.53
CA LEU A 34 10.60 2.14 31.29
C LEU A 34 11.42 1.04 30.59
N GLN A 35 12.25 0.30 31.32
CA GLN A 35 13.01 -0.82 30.75
C GLN A 35 12.09 -1.91 30.16
N ILE A 36 10.97 -2.23 30.81
CA ILE A 36 9.99 -3.18 30.29
C ILE A 36 9.35 -2.61 29.01
N LYS A 37 8.96 -1.33 29.03
CA LYS A 37 8.36 -0.66 27.87
C LYS A 37 9.31 -0.58 26.68
N ASP A 38 10.60 -0.33 26.89
CA ASP A 38 11.60 -0.33 25.83
C ASP A 38 11.76 -1.73 25.20
N ARG A 39 11.72 -2.78 26.02
CA ARG A 39 11.75 -4.17 25.51
C ARG A 39 10.52 -4.51 24.69
N GLU A 40 9.32 -4.14 25.16
CA GLU A 40 8.08 -4.31 24.41
C GLU A 40 8.12 -3.52 23.09
N MET A 41 8.57 -2.27 23.15
CA MET A 41 8.71 -1.40 21.98
C MET A 41 9.68 -2.00 20.95
N ASN A 42 10.82 -2.53 21.39
CA ASN A 42 11.77 -3.18 20.49
C ASN A 42 11.17 -4.44 19.83
N LYS A 43 10.36 -5.23 20.56
CA LYS A 43 9.62 -6.35 19.97
C LYS A 43 8.63 -5.86 18.92
N VAL A 44 7.86 -4.81 19.19
CA VAL A 44 6.91 -4.22 18.23
C VAL A 44 7.64 -3.71 16.98
N LYS A 45 8.78 -3.03 17.14
CA LYS A 45 9.61 -2.57 16.01
C LYS A 45 10.06 -3.73 15.12
N ILE A 46 10.55 -4.81 15.72
CA ILE A 46 10.98 -6.01 14.96
C ILE A 46 9.78 -6.62 14.23
N LEU A 47 8.63 -6.76 14.90
CA LEU A 47 7.42 -7.31 14.29
C LEU A 47 6.93 -6.44 13.13
N ALA A 48 6.89 -5.12 13.31
CA ALA A 48 6.50 -4.18 12.25
C ALA A 48 7.44 -4.28 11.05
N LYS A 49 8.77 -4.34 11.29
CA LYS A 49 9.77 -4.55 10.25
C LYS A 49 9.52 -5.86 9.49
N ASN A 50 9.33 -6.97 10.20
CA ASN A 50 9.07 -8.27 9.58
C ASN A 50 7.79 -8.27 8.73
N ILE A 51 6.72 -7.62 9.20
CA ILE A 51 5.45 -7.50 8.44
C ILE A 51 5.69 -6.73 7.14
N VAL A 52 6.44 -5.63 7.19
CA VAL A 52 6.77 -4.85 5.99
C VAL A 52 7.61 -5.68 5.03
N GLU A 53 8.66 -6.35 5.50
CA GLU A 53 9.52 -7.20 4.67
C GLU A 53 8.75 -8.35 4.01
N GLN A 54 7.89 -9.04 4.78
CA GLN A 54 7.04 -10.11 4.26
C GLN A 54 6.07 -9.57 3.20
N ARG A 55 5.43 -8.42 3.46
CA ARG A 55 4.53 -7.79 2.49
C ARG A 55 5.28 -7.41 1.21
N THR A 56 6.45 -6.79 1.32
CA THR A 56 7.28 -6.43 0.17
C THR A 56 7.71 -7.67 -0.62
N SER A 57 8.10 -8.76 0.04
CA SER A 57 8.45 -10.02 -0.63
C SER A 57 7.27 -10.58 -1.44
N VAL A 58 6.08 -10.55 -0.86
CA VAL A 58 4.85 -10.99 -1.54
C VAL A 58 4.50 -10.07 -2.72
N GLU A 59 4.63 -8.75 -2.57
CA GLU A 59 4.39 -7.79 -3.65
C GLU A 59 5.35 -8.00 -4.83
N ILE A 60 6.65 -8.19 -4.54
CA ILE A 60 7.65 -8.50 -5.57
C ILE A 60 7.30 -9.81 -6.29
N PHE A 61 6.94 -10.86 -5.56
CA PHE A 61 6.54 -12.13 -6.15
C PHE A 61 5.34 -12.00 -7.09
N PHE A 62 4.33 -11.21 -6.71
CA PHE A 62 3.15 -10.97 -7.56
C PHE A 62 3.49 -10.17 -8.82
N LEU A 63 4.37 -9.17 -8.71
CA LEU A 63 4.81 -8.39 -9.86
C LEU A 63 5.58 -9.27 -10.86
N ASP A 64 6.53 -10.08 -10.37
CA ASP A 64 7.30 -11.03 -11.18
C ASP A 64 6.39 -12.09 -11.81
N SER A 65 5.44 -12.64 -11.05
CA SER A 65 4.46 -13.60 -11.55
C SER A 65 3.60 -13.00 -12.67
N LEU A 66 3.13 -11.74 -12.52
CA LEU A 66 2.36 -11.06 -13.54
C LEU A 66 3.19 -10.75 -14.79
N GLU A 67 4.46 -10.35 -14.61
CA GLU A 67 5.37 -10.15 -15.73
C GLU A 67 5.59 -11.45 -16.50
N LYS A 68 5.91 -12.54 -15.81
CA LYS A 68 6.05 -13.87 -16.40
C LYS A 68 4.80 -14.28 -17.18
N VAL A 69 3.61 -14.08 -16.62
CA VAL A 69 2.38 -14.44 -17.33
C VAL A 69 2.17 -13.57 -18.58
N ARG A 70 2.47 -12.27 -18.53
CA ARG A 70 2.35 -11.40 -19.72
C ARG A 70 3.31 -11.80 -20.83
N THR A 71 4.55 -12.16 -20.49
CA THR A 71 5.54 -12.61 -21.49
C THR A 71 5.10 -13.94 -22.11
N GLU A 72 4.62 -14.89 -21.32
CA GLU A 72 4.05 -16.16 -21.79
C GLU A 72 2.82 -15.95 -22.69
N ILE A 73 1.91 -15.03 -22.34
CA ILE A 73 0.76 -14.68 -23.19
C ILE A 73 1.23 -14.16 -24.55
N ALA A 74 2.19 -13.22 -24.56
CA ALA A 74 2.68 -12.63 -25.80
C ALA A 74 3.35 -13.68 -26.70
N LEU A 75 4.19 -14.53 -26.09
CA LEU A 75 4.88 -15.63 -26.78
C LEU A 75 3.88 -16.64 -27.33
N ASN A 76 2.95 -17.12 -26.52
CA ASN A 76 1.96 -18.13 -26.92
C ASN A 76 1.06 -17.60 -28.05
N ARG A 77 0.60 -16.34 -27.96
CA ARG A 77 -0.20 -15.70 -29.01
C ARG A 77 0.55 -15.61 -30.33
N SER A 78 1.82 -15.19 -30.29
CA SER A 78 2.65 -15.10 -31.49
C SER A 78 2.86 -16.47 -32.13
N GLN A 79 3.22 -17.48 -31.33
CA GLN A 79 3.40 -18.85 -31.78
C GLN A 79 2.11 -19.44 -32.36
N TYR A 80 0.98 -19.23 -31.69
CA TYR A 80 -0.32 -19.72 -32.16
C TYR A 80 -0.69 -19.13 -33.53
N VAL A 81 -0.51 -17.82 -33.71
CA VAL A 81 -0.79 -17.16 -34.99
C VAL A 81 0.11 -17.70 -36.09
N GLN A 82 1.42 -17.84 -35.83
CA GLN A 82 2.37 -18.38 -36.80
C GLN A 82 2.06 -19.84 -37.16
N ALA A 83 1.77 -20.67 -36.16
CA ALA A 83 1.39 -22.07 -36.35
C ALA A 83 0.10 -22.20 -37.16
N ALA A 84 -0.94 -21.44 -36.82
CA ALA A 84 -2.21 -21.42 -37.55
C ALA A 84 -2.03 -20.98 -39.01
N GLN A 85 -1.19 -19.95 -39.25
CA GLN A 85 -0.91 -19.45 -40.59
C GLN A 85 -0.16 -20.49 -41.44
N SER A 86 0.89 -21.10 -40.89
CA SER A 86 1.66 -22.13 -41.59
C SER A 86 0.81 -23.38 -41.88
N ALA A 87 -0.06 -23.78 -40.95
CA ALA A 87 -0.99 -24.89 -41.14
C ALA A 87 -2.03 -24.59 -42.23
N TYR A 88 -2.57 -23.38 -42.27
CA TYR A 88 -3.49 -22.94 -43.32
C TYR A 88 -2.81 -22.92 -44.69
N GLN A 89 -1.61 -22.33 -44.78
CA GLN A 89 -0.83 -22.28 -46.02
C GLN A 89 -0.47 -23.69 -46.52
N ARG A 90 -0.11 -24.61 -45.62
CA ARG A 90 0.16 -26.01 -45.97
C ARG A 90 -1.08 -26.69 -46.56
N LYS A 91 -2.26 -26.48 -45.97
CA LYS A 91 -3.53 -27.00 -46.49
C LYS A 91 -3.87 -26.39 -47.85
N MET A 92 -3.66 -25.09 -48.04
CA MET A 92 -3.83 -24.42 -49.32
C MET A 92 -2.93 -25.03 -50.41
N LEU A 93 -1.66 -25.28 -50.12
CA LEU A 93 -0.73 -25.90 -51.07
C LEU A 93 -1.10 -27.35 -51.40
N ALA A 94 -1.50 -28.15 -50.40
CA ALA A 94 -1.97 -29.51 -50.61
C ALA A 94 -3.22 -29.54 -51.51
N ALA A 95 -4.16 -28.61 -51.28
CA ALA A 95 -5.35 -28.49 -52.11
C ALA A 95 -5.04 -28.05 -53.53
N HIS A 96 -4.09 -27.13 -53.69
CA HIS A 96 -3.61 -26.72 -54.99
C HIS A 96 -2.95 -27.86 -55.78
N SER A 97 -2.27 -28.78 -55.09
CA SER A 97 -1.72 -30.01 -55.69
C SER A 97 -2.75 -31.13 -55.93
N GLY A 98 -4.04 -30.89 -55.64
CA GLY A 98 -5.12 -31.88 -55.80
C GLY A 98 -5.15 -32.99 -54.74
N GLN A 99 -4.37 -32.86 -53.67
CA GLN A 99 -4.27 -33.88 -52.61
C GLN A 99 -5.33 -33.71 -51.51
N ALA A 100 -6.01 -32.56 -51.46
CA ALA A 100 -7.02 -32.22 -50.45
C ALA A 100 -7.98 -31.13 -50.96
N ASP A 101 -9.02 -30.83 -50.18
CA ASP A 101 -9.92 -29.69 -50.45
C ASP A 101 -9.37 -28.37 -49.91
N PHE A 102 -9.75 -27.25 -50.53
CA PHE A 102 -9.37 -25.92 -50.07
C PHE A 102 -9.92 -25.62 -48.66
N PRO A 103 -9.09 -25.17 -47.71
CA PRO A 103 -9.55 -24.80 -46.38
C PRO A 103 -10.45 -23.56 -46.42
N LYS A 104 -11.40 -23.46 -45.49
CA LYS A 104 -12.25 -22.26 -45.32
C LYS A 104 -11.37 -21.02 -45.11
N ILE A 105 -11.74 -19.91 -45.76
CA ILE A 105 -11.03 -18.63 -45.67
C ILE A 105 -10.93 -18.22 -44.19
N ARG A 106 -9.69 -17.98 -43.76
CA ARG A 106 -9.36 -17.60 -42.39
C ARG A 106 -8.52 -16.33 -42.40
N THR A 107 -8.84 -15.38 -41.53
CA THR A 107 -8.10 -14.11 -41.44
C THR A 107 -7.05 -14.15 -40.34
N PHE A 108 -5.85 -13.69 -40.68
CA PHE A 108 -4.69 -13.57 -39.78
C PHE A 108 -4.36 -12.13 -39.41
N LYS A 109 -5.13 -11.17 -39.93
CA LYS A 109 -5.06 -9.76 -39.54
C LYS A 109 -6.17 -9.47 -38.53
N LYS A 110 -5.89 -8.60 -37.55
CA LYS A 110 -6.89 -8.13 -36.61
C LYS A 110 -7.84 -7.18 -37.36
N ASN A 111 -9.02 -7.68 -37.70
CA ASN A 111 -10.10 -6.91 -38.32
C ASN A 111 -11.42 -7.31 -37.64
N ASP A 112 -12.22 -6.32 -37.26
CA ASP A 112 -13.42 -6.49 -36.45
C ASP A 112 -14.60 -7.09 -37.24
N HIS A 113 -14.52 -7.08 -38.58
CA HIS A 113 -15.58 -7.60 -39.46
C HIS A 113 -15.37 -9.03 -39.95
N SER A 114 -14.31 -9.72 -39.49
CA SER A 114 -14.05 -11.10 -39.91
C SER A 114 -14.82 -12.10 -39.08
N THR A 115 -15.65 -12.92 -39.73
CA THR A 115 -16.41 -14.01 -39.08
C THR A 115 -15.54 -15.23 -38.75
N ASN A 116 -14.36 -15.38 -39.37
CA ASN A 116 -13.45 -16.51 -39.17
C ASN A 116 -12.02 -16.02 -39.01
N SER A 117 -11.67 -15.60 -37.79
CA SER A 117 -10.39 -14.98 -37.45
C SER A 117 -9.62 -15.80 -36.43
N VAL A 118 -8.30 -15.91 -36.59
CA VAL A 118 -7.41 -16.51 -35.55
C VAL A 118 -7.52 -15.78 -34.22
N PHE A 119 -7.81 -14.48 -34.25
CA PHE A 119 -7.95 -13.69 -33.02
C PHE A 119 -9.23 -14.01 -32.24
N ALA A 120 -10.24 -14.60 -32.87
CA ALA A 120 -11.44 -15.08 -32.16
C ALA A 120 -11.04 -16.20 -31.18
N ASP A 121 -10.28 -17.20 -31.64
CA ASP A 121 -9.74 -18.27 -30.79
C ASP A 121 -8.89 -17.72 -29.62
N LEU A 122 -8.06 -16.71 -29.89
CA LEU A 122 -7.24 -16.07 -28.85
C LEU A 122 -8.09 -15.32 -27.81
N SER A 123 -9.25 -14.79 -28.21
CA SER A 123 -10.20 -14.17 -27.28
C SER A 123 -11.00 -15.21 -26.50
N GLU A 124 -11.32 -16.36 -27.10
CA GLU A 124 -11.95 -17.48 -26.41
C GLU A 124 -11.05 -18.05 -25.30
N ALA A 125 -9.73 -18.06 -25.51
CA ALA A 125 -8.76 -18.44 -24.48
C ALA A 125 -8.82 -17.54 -23.23
N GLU A 126 -9.42 -16.34 -23.33
CA GLU A 126 -9.63 -15.43 -22.21
C GLU A 126 -10.95 -15.68 -21.45
N ASN A 127 -11.87 -16.44 -22.05
CA ASN A 127 -13.20 -16.68 -21.51
C ASN A 127 -13.20 -17.87 -20.54
N TRP A 128 -14.10 -17.80 -19.56
CA TRP A 128 -14.29 -18.84 -18.54
C TRP A 128 -15.38 -19.85 -18.91
N SER A 129 -16.08 -19.65 -20.03
CA SER A 129 -17.25 -20.44 -20.44
C SER A 129 -16.92 -21.91 -20.74
N SER A 130 -15.68 -22.20 -21.10
CA SER A 130 -15.22 -23.54 -21.49
C SER A 130 -14.73 -24.37 -20.29
N LEU A 131 -14.76 -23.80 -19.08
CA LEU A 131 -14.28 -24.43 -17.86
C LEU A 131 -15.44 -25.10 -17.11
N GLY A 132 -15.23 -26.34 -16.64
CA GLY A 132 -16.19 -27.07 -15.82
C GLY A 132 -16.25 -26.58 -14.37
N ASP A 133 -17.02 -27.26 -13.54
CA ASP A 133 -17.22 -26.90 -12.11
C ASP A 133 -15.98 -27.19 -11.24
N GLN A 134 -15.14 -28.13 -11.68
CA GLN A 134 -13.84 -28.43 -11.07
C GLN A 134 -12.74 -28.14 -12.09
N VAL A 135 -11.89 -27.16 -11.78
CA VAL A 135 -10.77 -26.76 -12.64
C VAL A 135 -9.52 -26.62 -11.81
N ASP A 136 -8.49 -27.36 -12.21
CA ASP A 136 -7.17 -27.22 -11.63
C ASP A 136 -6.43 -26.03 -12.27
N ILE A 137 -5.55 -25.39 -11.50
CA ILE A 137 -4.73 -24.26 -11.96
C ILE A 137 -3.88 -24.64 -13.19
N ARG A 138 -3.54 -25.93 -13.33
CA ARG A 138 -2.75 -26.46 -14.45
C ARG A 138 -3.50 -26.36 -15.77
N ASP A 139 -4.82 -26.49 -15.73
CA ASP A 139 -5.69 -26.53 -16.91
C ASP A 139 -6.04 -25.12 -17.42
N LEU A 140 -5.72 -24.09 -16.65
CA LEU A 140 -5.95 -22.69 -17.03
C LEU A 140 -5.00 -22.25 -18.15
N THR A 141 -5.55 -21.50 -19.10
CA THR A 141 -4.76 -20.73 -20.07
C THR A 141 -3.92 -19.67 -19.35
N TRP A 142 -2.87 -19.16 -19.99
CA TRP A 142 -2.07 -18.08 -19.41
C TRP A 142 -2.89 -16.81 -19.18
N GLU A 143 -3.83 -16.51 -20.08
CA GLU A 143 -4.80 -15.41 -19.95
C GLU A 143 -5.70 -15.56 -18.71
N GLN A 144 -6.19 -16.77 -18.44
CA GLN A 144 -6.99 -17.06 -17.26
C GLN A 144 -6.15 -16.98 -15.97
N LYS A 145 -4.92 -17.51 -15.98
CA LYS A 145 -3.96 -17.40 -14.87
C LYS A 145 -3.69 -15.93 -14.52
N GLU A 146 -3.57 -15.08 -15.51
CA GLU A 146 -3.38 -13.63 -15.34
C GLU A 146 -4.54 -12.98 -14.57
N LYS A 147 -5.78 -13.30 -14.97
CA LYS A 147 -6.99 -12.81 -14.29
C LYS A 147 -7.07 -13.30 -12.84
N VAL A 148 -6.71 -14.56 -12.58
CA VAL A 148 -6.65 -15.11 -11.21
C VAL A 148 -5.61 -14.39 -10.38
N LEU A 149 -4.41 -14.15 -10.93
CA LEU A 149 -3.35 -13.41 -10.23
C LEU A 149 -3.79 -11.97 -9.92
N ARG A 150 -4.41 -11.26 -10.87
CA ARG A 150 -4.98 -9.93 -10.63
C ARG A 150 -6.06 -9.96 -9.54
N LEU A 151 -6.96 -10.93 -9.59
CA LEU A 151 -8.02 -11.08 -8.58
C LEU A 151 -7.43 -11.38 -7.20
N LEU A 152 -6.44 -12.26 -7.12
CA LEU A 152 -5.76 -12.60 -5.88
C LEU A 152 -5.05 -11.38 -5.29
N PHE A 153 -4.35 -10.61 -6.13
CA PHE A 153 -3.74 -9.35 -5.72
C PHE A 153 -4.78 -8.35 -5.21
N ALA A 154 -5.87 -8.15 -5.93
CA ALA A 154 -6.95 -7.26 -5.50
C ALA A 154 -7.57 -7.71 -4.17
N ARG A 155 -7.82 -9.02 -4.02
CA ARG A 155 -8.37 -9.62 -2.81
C ARG A 155 -7.43 -9.46 -1.61
N MET A 156 -6.13 -9.68 -1.82
CA MET A 156 -5.10 -9.49 -0.80
C MET A 156 -4.99 -8.03 -0.35
N ASN A 157 -5.20 -7.09 -1.28
CA ASN A 157 -5.26 -5.65 -0.98
C ASN A 157 -6.60 -5.18 -0.41
N GLY A 158 -7.51 -6.09 -0.07
CA GLY A 158 -8.76 -5.77 0.63
C GLY A 158 -9.93 -5.38 -0.28
N LEU A 159 -9.84 -5.61 -1.60
CA LEU A 159 -10.99 -5.45 -2.48
C LEU A 159 -12.02 -6.54 -2.17
N LYS A 160 -13.06 -6.18 -1.43
CA LYS A 160 -14.20 -7.07 -1.18
C LYS A 160 -15.01 -7.20 -2.48
N THR A 161 -15.09 -8.40 -3.03
CA THR A 161 -16.04 -8.69 -4.11
C THR A 161 -17.45 -8.39 -3.59
N LYS A 162 -18.29 -7.75 -4.42
CA LYS A 162 -19.60 -7.17 -4.06
C LYS A 162 -20.66 -8.18 -3.53
N THR A 163 -20.27 -9.42 -3.21
CA THR A 163 -21.13 -10.49 -2.71
C THR A 163 -21.15 -10.63 -1.18
N ASN A 164 -20.46 -9.77 -0.43
CA ASN A 164 -20.53 -9.79 1.04
C ASN A 164 -20.86 -8.40 1.62
N VAL A 165 -22.14 -8.02 1.50
CA VAL A 165 -22.72 -6.82 2.14
C VAL A 165 -23.23 -7.12 3.56
N GLN A 166 -23.05 -8.34 4.09
CA GLN A 166 -23.61 -8.71 5.40
C GLN A 166 -22.66 -9.55 6.28
N ARG A 167 -21.39 -9.16 6.42
CA ARG A 167 -20.59 -9.64 7.57
C ARG A 167 -19.32 -8.82 7.76
N THR A 168 -19.42 -7.67 8.42
CA THR A 168 -18.41 -7.09 9.34
C THR A 168 -18.86 -5.68 9.69
N GLN A 169 -19.95 -5.57 10.43
CA GLN A 169 -19.98 -4.62 11.54
C GLN A 169 -19.74 -5.48 12.80
N GLN A 170 -19.01 -4.96 13.77
CA GLN A 170 -18.54 -5.59 15.03
C GLN A 170 -17.16 -6.28 14.92
N SER A 171 -16.10 -5.54 15.21
CA SER A 171 -15.59 -5.38 16.58
C SER A 171 -14.26 -4.59 16.55
N ALA A 172 -14.34 -3.26 16.56
CA ALA A 172 -13.25 -2.43 17.05
C ALA A 172 -13.56 -2.11 18.52
N PRO A 173 -12.62 -2.27 19.47
CA PRO A 173 -12.83 -1.83 20.84
C PRO A 173 -12.92 -0.30 20.85
N PRO A 174 -13.88 0.31 21.57
CA PRO A 174 -13.92 1.76 21.71
C PRO A 174 -12.75 2.20 22.62
N LEU A 175 -11.87 3.05 22.09
CA LEU A 175 -10.96 3.86 22.90
C LEU A 175 -11.78 4.90 23.66
N SER A 176 -12.31 4.52 24.83
CA SER A 176 -12.84 5.48 25.80
C SER A 176 -11.72 5.92 26.74
N ILE A 177 -11.02 7.00 26.36
CA ILE A 177 -10.29 7.84 27.32
C ILE A 177 -11.18 9.07 27.52
N ALA A 178 -12.11 8.96 28.48
CA ALA A 178 -12.85 10.08 29.01
C ALA A 178 -12.22 10.46 30.35
N ASP A 179 -11.05 11.12 30.30
CA ASP A 179 -10.50 11.79 31.46
C ASP A 179 -11.20 13.14 31.64
N LYS A 180 -11.98 13.21 32.71
CA LYS A 180 -12.61 14.43 33.21
C LYS A 180 -11.52 15.39 33.70
N PRO A 181 -11.40 16.64 33.21
CA PRO A 181 -10.57 17.62 33.87
C PRO A 181 -11.29 18.12 35.13
N ASN A 182 -10.82 17.69 36.29
CA ASN A 182 -11.23 18.23 37.60
C ASN A 182 -10.70 19.67 37.72
N ARG A 183 -11.48 20.64 37.25
CA ARG A 183 -11.18 22.07 37.34
C ARG A 183 -11.44 22.55 38.78
N LEU A 184 -10.36 22.84 39.51
CA LEU A 184 -10.38 23.59 40.77
C LEU A 184 -11.04 24.96 40.54
N LYS A 185 -11.92 25.36 41.46
CA LYS A 185 -12.64 26.65 41.45
C LYS A 185 -11.68 27.82 41.72
N PRO A 186 -11.70 28.90 40.93
CA PRO A 186 -11.02 30.15 41.27
C PRO A 186 -11.74 30.89 42.41
N ILE A 187 -10.96 31.42 43.36
CA ILE A 187 -11.40 32.31 44.43
C ILE A 187 -11.61 33.71 43.85
N GLU A 188 -12.82 34.27 44.00
CA GLU A 188 -13.12 35.69 43.78
C GLU A 188 -12.67 36.52 45.00
N HIS A 189 -12.14 37.73 44.75
CA HIS A 189 -12.30 39.02 45.48
C HIS A 189 -11.16 39.98 45.02
N ALA A 190 -11.40 40.75 43.95
CA ALA A 190 -11.61 42.23 43.93
C ALA A 190 -10.31 43.07 43.75
N PRO A 191 -10.38 44.36 43.36
CA PRO A 191 -10.97 44.94 42.14
C PRO A 191 -9.90 45.61 41.23
N ASN A 192 -10.33 45.92 40.01
CA ASN A 192 -9.58 46.51 38.89
C ASN A 192 -9.02 47.93 39.19
N PRO A 193 -7.99 48.39 38.44
CA PRO A 193 -8.29 49.46 37.48
C PRO A 193 -7.57 49.34 36.11
N THR A 194 -8.40 49.24 35.06
CA THR A 194 -8.43 50.03 33.78
C THR A 194 -7.19 50.14 32.85
N PRO A 195 -7.35 50.55 31.57
CA PRO A 195 -7.03 49.68 30.44
C PRO A 195 -5.99 50.26 29.48
N THR A 196 -5.28 49.42 28.74
CA THR A 196 -4.58 49.86 27.54
C THR A 196 -4.67 48.83 26.43
N ALA A 197 -5.01 49.36 25.26
CA ALA A 197 -5.19 48.71 23.98
C ALA A 197 -4.05 47.73 23.62
N ASP A 198 -4.37 46.62 22.95
CA ASP A 198 -4.19 46.61 21.52
C ASP A 198 -4.98 45.49 20.82
N VAL A 199 -5.39 45.83 19.61
CA VAL A 199 -6.17 45.06 18.67
C VAL A 199 -5.28 44.01 18.01
N THR A 200 -5.80 42.80 17.74
CA THR A 200 -5.86 42.20 16.39
C THR A 200 -6.00 40.69 16.47
N ASN A 201 -7.18 40.24 16.01
CA ASN A 201 -7.48 38.94 15.40
C ASN A 201 -6.27 38.27 14.73
N ARG A 202 -6.10 36.95 14.93
CA ARG A 202 -5.79 36.10 13.78
C ARG A 202 -6.23 34.66 13.98
N ALA A 203 -7.01 34.23 12.99
CA ALA A 203 -7.66 32.96 12.81
C ALA A 203 -6.69 31.83 12.42
N ASP A 204 -7.17 30.62 12.65
CA ASP A 204 -6.70 29.35 12.10
C ASP A 204 -6.58 29.37 10.57
N THR A 205 -5.48 28.83 10.03
CA THR A 205 -5.47 28.15 8.71
C THR A 205 -4.33 27.13 8.62
N THR A 206 -4.68 25.86 8.79
CA THR A 206 -4.46 24.71 7.90
C THR A 206 -3.57 24.88 6.64
N PHE A 207 -2.50 24.07 6.58
CA PHE A 207 -1.85 23.35 5.47
C PHE A 207 -1.50 24.01 4.09
N ILE A 208 -0.41 23.44 3.51
CA ILE A 208 0.01 23.31 2.09
C ILE A 208 1.06 24.30 1.53
N THR A 209 2.25 23.77 1.15
CA THR A 209 2.81 23.83 -0.24
C THR A 209 4.29 23.39 -0.35
N GLN A 210 4.52 22.45 -1.30
CA GLN A 210 5.63 22.20 -2.26
C GLN A 210 7.11 22.27 -1.83
N GLN A 211 7.92 21.26 -2.12
CA GLN A 211 8.41 20.77 -3.42
C GLN A 211 9.46 21.73 -4.04
N GLU A 212 10.69 21.22 -4.07
CA GLU A 212 11.94 21.91 -4.36
C GLU A 212 12.17 22.03 -5.88
N GLN A 213 12.67 23.20 -6.31
CA GLN A 213 12.93 23.56 -7.70
C GLN A 213 14.28 23.01 -8.21
N PRO A 214 14.39 22.63 -9.49
CA PRO A 214 15.67 22.67 -10.21
C PRO A 214 15.86 24.02 -10.91
N SER A 215 17.04 24.59 -10.71
CA SER A 215 17.47 25.88 -11.27
C SER A 215 17.68 25.86 -12.79
N SER A 216 16.97 26.78 -13.44
CA SER A 216 17.34 27.66 -14.56
C SER A 216 17.99 27.11 -15.84
N VAL A 217 17.25 27.37 -16.92
CA VAL A 217 17.55 27.20 -18.35
C VAL A 217 18.26 28.45 -18.90
N ALA A 218 19.16 28.26 -19.88
CA ALA A 218 19.38 29.25 -20.93
C ALA A 218 19.60 28.54 -22.28
N LEU A 219 18.68 28.78 -23.22
CA LEU A 219 18.64 28.32 -24.62
C LEU A 219 19.27 29.41 -25.55
N PRO A 220 19.07 29.39 -26.89
CA PRO A 220 19.97 28.81 -27.90
C PRO A 220 20.42 29.84 -28.96
N ALA A 221 21.24 29.44 -29.94
CA ALA A 221 21.33 30.16 -31.21
C ALA A 221 21.58 29.20 -32.38
N ILE A 222 20.75 29.37 -33.41
CA ILE A 222 20.67 28.66 -34.68
C ILE A 222 21.59 29.37 -35.70
N SER A 223 22.16 28.62 -36.65
CA SER A 223 22.06 28.84 -38.12
C SER A 223 23.36 28.64 -38.94
N VAL A 224 23.30 27.59 -39.76
CA VAL A 224 23.71 27.40 -41.18
C VAL A 224 25.16 27.63 -41.67
N LYS A 225 25.49 26.69 -42.60
CA LYS A 225 26.16 26.83 -43.92
C LYS A 225 27.63 26.41 -44.04
N GLN A 226 27.80 25.43 -44.95
CA GLN A 226 28.77 25.38 -46.06
C GLN A 226 30.24 25.12 -45.66
N LEU A 227 31.14 24.51 -46.42
CA LEU A 227 31.21 23.72 -47.66
C LEU A 227 32.73 23.46 -47.80
N THR A 228 33.18 22.30 -48.32
CA THR A 228 34.52 22.05 -48.91
C THR A 228 35.75 22.24 -47.99
N THR A 229 36.79 21.40 -48.00
CA THR A 229 37.51 20.74 -49.10
C THR A 229 38.12 19.44 -48.57
#